data_AF-D7U8E3-F1
#
_entry.id   AF-D7U8E3-F1
#
_cell.length_a   1.000
_cell.length_b   1.000
_cell.length_c   1.000
_cell.angle_alpha   90.00
_cell.angle_beta   90.00
_cell.angle_gamma   90.00
#
_symmetry.space_group_name_H-M   'P 1'
#
loop_
_entity.id
_entity.type
_entity.pdbx_description
1 polymer ?
#
loop_
_entity_poly.entity_id
_entity_poly.type
_entity_poly.pdbx_seq_one_letter_code
_entity_poly.pdbx_strand_id
1 'polypeptide(L)'
;MKEELYMEINLLFRENVATVEDWRKTLNTVVSAVVVLQTTTCWAFDTEATDASYAIGFVADKRRRIILTNRQVLKPGPVVVEAMFVNREEIPVYLIYKDLVFIHGNSGA
;
A
#
# COMPACT_ATOMS: atom_id res chain seq x y z
N MET A 1 -24.47 31.67 4.79
CA MET A 1 -23.95 30.55 5.62
C MET A 1 -23.62 29.28 4.81
N LYS A 2 -24.56 28.55 4.18
CA LYS A 2 -24.17 27.38 3.33
C LYS A 2 -23.39 27.79 2.08
N GLU A 3 -23.85 28.81 1.36
CA GLU A 3 -23.19 29.32 0.14
C GLU A 3 -21.78 29.88 0.40
N GLU A 4 -21.57 30.54 1.54
CA GLU A 4 -20.24 31.02 1.96
C GLU A 4 -19.29 29.84 2.22
N LEU A 5 -19.77 28.77 2.87
CA LEU A 5 -18.98 27.57 3.12
C LEU A 5 -18.61 26.84 1.81
N TYR A 6 -19.53 26.78 0.84
CA TYR A 6 -19.24 26.21 -0.49
C TYR A 6 -18.20 27.03 -1.26
N MET A 7 -18.25 28.36 -1.17
CA MET A 7 -17.24 29.23 -1.76
C MET A 7 -15.87 29.10 -1.09
N GLU A 8 -15.82 28.99 0.24
CA GLU A 8 -14.59 28.81 1.01
C GLU A 8 -13.93 27.46 0.70
N ILE A 9 -14.73 26.40 0.56
CA ILE A 9 -14.28 25.08 0.11
C ILE A 9 -13.73 25.16 -1.31
N ASN A 10 -14.44 25.80 -2.24
CA ASN A 10 -13.99 25.93 -3.64
C ASN A 10 -12.73 26.80 -3.78
N LEU A 11 -12.54 27.82 -2.93
CA LEU A 11 -11.30 28.60 -2.85
C LEU A 11 -10.11 27.80 -2.32
N LEU A 12 -10.36 26.83 -1.43
CA LEU A 12 -9.36 25.87 -0.95
C LEU A 12 -8.95 24.88 -2.04
N PHE A 13 -9.90 24.51 -2.91
CA PHE A 13 -9.70 23.72 -4.12
C PHE A 13 -9.47 24.60 -5.36
N ARG A 14 -8.61 25.61 -5.25
CA ARG A 14 -8.05 26.27 -6.44
C ARG A 14 -7.63 25.18 -7.41
N GLU A 15 -8.22 25.15 -8.61
CA GLU A 15 -7.92 24.13 -9.62
C GLU A 15 -6.40 24.07 -9.83
N ASN A 16 -5.76 23.08 -9.20
CA ASN A 16 -4.37 22.74 -9.46
C ASN A 16 -4.37 22.09 -10.83
N VAL A 17 -4.28 22.92 -11.88
CA VAL A 17 -4.01 22.46 -13.23
C VAL A 17 -2.57 21.94 -13.23
N ALA A 18 -2.40 20.71 -12.74
CA ALA A 18 -1.12 20.04 -12.69
C ALA A 18 -0.58 19.92 -14.12
N THR A 19 0.58 20.51 -14.39
CA THR A 19 1.19 20.43 -15.71
C THR A 19 1.87 19.07 -15.91
N VAL A 20 2.12 18.68 -17.16
CA VAL A 20 2.88 17.45 -17.48
C VAL A 20 4.26 17.46 -16.80
N GLU A 21 4.87 18.64 -16.64
CA GLU A 21 6.17 18.77 -15.98
C GLU A 21 6.07 18.53 -14.47
N ASP A 22 4.97 18.95 -13.83
CA ASP A 22 4.73 18.69 -12.41
C ASP A 22 4.50 17.19 -12.14
N TRP A 23 3.80 16.51 -13.05
CA TRP A 23 3.67 15.05 -13.03
C TRP A 23 5.03 14.36 -13.17
N ARG A 24 5.88 14.80 -14.11
CA ARG A 24 7.22 14.23 -14.31
C ARG A 24 8.12 14.42 -13.09
N LYS A 25 8.11 15.61 -12.48
CA LYS A 25 8.84 15.88 -11.23
C LYS A 25 8.36 15.01 -10.07
N THR A 26 7.04 14.84 -9.95
CA THR A 26 6.44 13.99 -8.92
C THR A 26 6.88 12.54 -9.11
N LEU A 27 6.75 11.99 -10.31
CA LEU A 27 7.17 10.62 -10.63
C LEU A 27 8.65 10.37 -10.33
N ASN A 28 9.54 11.28 -10.73
CA ASN A 28 10.97 11.17 -10.44
C ASN A 28 11.28 11.09 -8.94
N THR A 29 10.41 11.65 -8.10
CA THR A 29 10.56 11.62 -6.64
C THR A 29 9.96 10.34 -6.06
N VAL A 30 8.71 10.01 -6.41
CA VAL A 30 7.94 8.96 -5.74
C VAL A 30 8.30 7.55 -6.21
N VAL A 31 8.78 7.37 -7.44
CA VAL A 31 9.09 6.04 -8.00
C VAL A 31 10.15 5.32 -7.17
N SER A 32 11.10 6.05 -6.58
CA SER A 32 12.13 5.48 -5.71
C SER A 32 11.59 4.84 -4.42
N ALA A 33 10.39 5.25 -3.99
CA ALA A 33 9.72 4.71 -2.81
C ALA A 33 8.81 3.51 -3.14
N VAL A 34 8.60 3.19 -4.42
CA VAL A 34 7.77 2.06 -4.85
C VAL A 34 8.59 0.78 -4.80
N VAL A 35 8.02 -0.25 -4.17
CA VAL A 35 8.61 -1.58 -4.10
C VAL A 35 7.61 -2.62 -4.58
N VAL A 36 8.11 -3.68 -5.21
CA VAL A 36 7.32 -4.89 -5.48
C VAL A 36 7.48 -5.81 -4.28
N LEU A 37 6.37 -6.30 -3.74
CA LEU A 37 6.36 -7.29 -2.68
C LEU A 37 6.01 -8.65 -3.28
N GLN A 38 6.94 -9.59 -3.19
CA GLN A 38 6.68 -10.99 -3.46
C GLN A 38 6.34 -11.68 -2.14
N THR A 39 5.15 -12.24 -2.07
CA THR A 39 4.68 -13.02 -0.92
C THR A 39 4.64 -14.49 -1.31
N THR A 40 5.07 -15.37 -0.42
CA THR A 40 5.05 -16.82 -0.64
C THR A 40 4.49 -17.51 0.60
N THR A 41 3.39 -18.23 0.45
CA THR A 41 2.81 -19.08 1.48
C THR A 41 3.38 -20.49 1.32
N CYS A 42 4.28 -20.87 2.21
CA CYS A 42 4.99 -22.15 2.13
C CYS A 42 4.12 -23.34 2.54
N TRP A 43 2.99 -23.11 3.21
CA TRP A 43 2.03 -24.14 3.59
C TRP A 43 0.61 -23.59 3.54
N ALA A 44 -0.33 -24.46 3.20
CA ALA A 44 -1.75 -24.20 3.33
C ALA A 44 -2.13 -23.86 4.77
N PHE A 45 -2.97 -22.83 4.95
CA PHE A 45 -3.41 -22.34 6.24
C PHE A 45 -4.82 -21.73 6.10
N ASP A 46 -5.70 -22.01 7.06
CA ASP A 46 -7.05 -21.40 7.16
C ASP A 46 -7.80 -21.36 5.80
N THR A 47 -7.90 -22.52 5.15
CA THR A 47 -8.50 -22.77 3.83
C THR A 47 -7.75 -22.26 2.60
N GLU A 48 -6.69 -21.46 2.76
CA GLU A 48 -5.84 -21.04 1.65
C GLU A 48 -4.74 -22.07 1.37
N ALA A 49 -4.46 -22.31 0.07
CA ALA A 49 -3.39 -23.19 -0.38
C ALA A 49 -2.03 -22.48 -0.41
N THR A 50 -0.97 -23.24 -0.70
CA THR A 50 0.35 -22.68 -1.03
C THR A 50 0.27 -21.88 -2.32
N ASP A 51 0.76 -20.65 -2.28
CA ASP A 51 0.71 -19.70 -3.39
C ASP A 51 1.89 -18.72 -3.32
N ALA A 52 2.20 -18.11 -4.46
CA ALA A 52 3.13 -17.01 -4.55
C ALA A 52 2.46 -15.85 -5.30
N SER A 53 2.41 -14.68 -4.67
CA SER A 53 1.70 -13.52 -5.22
C SER A 53 2.54 -12.26 -5.15
N TYR A 54 2.30 -11.36 -6.10
CA TYR A 54 2.98 -10.08 -6.20
C TYR A 54 2.04 -8.93 -5.89
N ALA A 55 2.56 -7.92 -5.21
CA ALA A 55 1.85 -6.69 -4.91
C ALA A 55 2.78 -5.48 -4.91
N ILE A 56 2.19 -4.30 -4.74
CA ILE A 56 2.94 -3.05 -4.61
C ILE A 56 2.97 -2.65 -3.14
N GLY A 57 4.14 -2.22 -2.68
CA GLY A 57 4.34 -1.54 -1.41
C GLY A 57 4.99 -0.17 -1.62
N PHE A 58 4.94 0.65 -0.57
CA PHE A 58 5.58 1.96 -0.55
C PHE A 58 6.45 2.09 0.69
N VAL A 59 7.68 2.59 0.53
CA VAL A 59 8.54 2.94 1.67
C VAL A 59 7.92 4.15 2.38
N ALA A 60 7.25 3.89 3.51
CA ALA A 60 6.57 4.91 4.30
C ALA A 60 7.54 5.63 5.25
N ASP A 61 8.58 4.93 5.73
CA ASP A 61 9.64 5.53 6.54
C ASP A 61 10.99 4.86 6.24
N LYS A 62 11.86 5.57 5.52
CA LYS A 62 13.24 5.14 5.22
C LYS A 62 14.09 4.95 6.48
N ARG A 63 13.94 5.80 7.49
CA ARG A 63 14.78 5.78 8.71
C ARG A 63 14.44 4.57 9.57
N ARG A 64 13.15 4.25 9.66
CA ARG A 64 12.63 3.09 10.40
C ARG A 64 12.50 1.83 9.56
N ARG A 65 12.76 1.92 8.25
CA ARG A 65 12.66 0.80 7.28
C ARG A 65 11.26 0.21 7.22
N ILE A 66 10.25 1.08 7.22
CA ILE A 66 8.83 0.68 7.18
C ILE A 66 8.33 0.75 5.75
N ILE A 67 7.74 -0.36 5.31
CA ILE A 67 6.99 -0.45 4.06
C ILE A 67 5.50 -0.57 4.40
N LEU A 68 4.68 0.20 3.72
CA LEU A 68 3.22 0.14 3.78
C LEU A 68 2.69 -0.57 2.54
N THR A 69 1.71 -1.44 2.75
CA THR A 69 0.95 -2.07 1.67
C THR A 69 -0.48 -2.31 2.13
N ASN A 70 -1.35 -2.70 1.20
CA ASN A 70 -2.72 -3.05 1.52
C ASN A 70 -2.77 -4.32 2.37
N ARG A 71 -3.67 -4.38 3.35
CA ARG A 71 -3.84 -5.55 4.24
C ARG A 71 -3.99 -6.87 3.50
N GLN A 72 -4.69 -6.85 2.37
CA GLN A 72 -5.03 -8.00 1.53
C GLN A 72 -3.82 -8.65 0.87
N VAL A 73 -2.70 -7.93 0.76
CA VAL A 73 -1.44 -8.44 0.21
C VAL A 73 -0.90 -9.58 1.07
N LEU A 74 -1.20 -9.56 2.37
CA LEU A 74 -0.79 -10.60 3.29
C LEU A 74 -1.94 -11.58 3.48
N LYS A 75 -1.69 -12.83 3.08
CA LYS A 75 -2.56 -13.97 3.37
C LYS A 75 -2.63 -14.27 4.87
N PRO A 76 -3.67 -14.98 5.34
CA PRO A 76 -3.67 -15.57 6.68
C PRO A 76 -2.55 -16.62 6.81
N GLY A 77 -1.95 -16.72 7.99
CA GLY A 77 -0.92 -17.73 8.27
C GLY A 77 0.53 -17.31 7.99
N PRO A 78 1.48 -18.25 8.16
CA PRO A 78 2.90 -17.99 7.92
C PRO A 78 3.16 -17.62 6.46
N VAL A 79 3.84 -16.49 6.26
CA VAL A 79 4.18 -15.97 4.93
C VAL A 79 5.63 -15.49 4.93
N VAL A 80 6.34 -15.80 3.84
CA VAL A 80 7.64 -15.21 3.53
C VAL A 80 7.40 -14.04 2.58
N VAL A 81 8.04 -12.90 2.84
CA VAL A 81 7.86 -11.70 2.03
C VAL A 81 9.22 -11.11 1.66
N GLU A 82 9.40 -10.81 0.39
CA GLU A 82 10.58 -10.17 -0.17
C GLU A 82 10.18 -8.88 -0.86
N ALA A 83 10.92 -7.80 -0.61
CA ALA A 83 10.75 -6.52 -1.26
C ALA A 83 11.81 -6.35 -2.35
N MET A 84 11.36 -6.14 -3.58
CA MET A 84 12.19 -5.87 -4.75
C MET A 84 12.09 -4.38 -5.10
N PHE A 85 13.20 -3.66 -5.02
CA PHE A 85 13.30 -2.26 -5.41
C PHE A 85 13.49 -2.11 -6.92
N VAL A 86 13.28 -0.90 -7.45
CA VAL A 86 13.43 -0.60 -8.89
C VAL A 86 14.85 -0.88 -9.41
N ASN A 87 15.86 -0.79 -8.53
CA ASN A 87 17.26 -1.17 -8.81
C ASN A 87 17.51 -2.69 -8.78
N ARG A 88 16.47 -3.52 -8.61
CA ARG A 88 16.53 -4.98 -8.45
C ARG A 88 17.23 -5.45 -7.17
N GLU A 89 17.35 -4.58 -6.17
CA GLU A 89 17.75 -5.01 -4.84
C GLU A 89 16.59 -5.75 -4.17
N GLU A 90 16.86 -6.95 -3.68
CA GLU A 90 15.88 -7.83 -3.03
C GLU A 90 16.21 -7.91 -1.54
N ILE A 91 15.22 -7.59 -0.70
CA ILE A 91 15.41 -7.52 0.75
C ILE A 91 14.28 -8.31 1.44
N PRO A 92 14.58 -9.23 2.36
CA PRO A 92 13.55 -9.88 3.16
C PRO A 92 12.84 -8.86 4.05
N VAL A 93 11.52 -8.95 4.14
CA VAL A 93 10.71 -8.05 4.97
C VAL A 93 9.79 -8.84 5.88
N TYR A 94 9.50 -8.27 7.05
CA TYR A 94 8.73 -8.93 8.08
C TYR A 94 7.51 -8.08 8.43
N LEU A 95 6.38 -8.76 8.65
CA LEU A 95 5.15 -8.12 9.07
C LEU A 95 5.31 -7.54 10.48
N ILE A 96 5.21 -6.22 10.61
CA ILE A 96 5.24 -5.54 11.91
C ILE A 96 3.84 -5.23 12.47
N TYR A 97 2.85 -5.09 11.57
CA TYR A 97 1.46 -4.79 11.92
C TYR A 97 0.53 -5.18 10.78
N LYS A 98 -0.57 -5.87 11.11
CA LYS A 98 -1.71 -6.11 10.22
C LYS A 98 -2.95 -5.69 10.97
N ASP A 99 -3.74 -4.80 10.38
CA ASP A 99 -5.03 -4.44 10.93
C ASP A 99 -5.89 -5.72 11.05
N LEU A 100 -6.39 -5.99 12.26
CA LEU A 100 -7.18 -7.17 12.60
C LEU A 100 -8.67 -6.96 12.44
N VAL A 101 -9.15 -5.74 12.11
CA VAL A 101 -10.59 -5.44 12.05
C VAL A 101 -11.29 -6.43 11.11
N PHE A 102 -12.01 -7.37 11.69
CA PHE A 102 -12.90 -8.26 10.98
C PHE A 102 -14.15 -7.44 10.69
N ILE A 103 -14.48 -7.23 9.42
CA ILE A 103 -15.84 -6.79 9.07
C ILE A 103 -16.74 -7.98 9.40
N HIS A 104 -17.37 -7.96 10.56
CA HIS A 104 -18.47 -8.87 10.84
C HIS A 104 -19.62 -8.41 9.94
N GLY A 105 -19.74 -9.04 8.77
CA GLY A 105 -20.99 -8.99 8.03
C GLY A 105 -22.03 -9.71 8.87
N ASN A 106 -23.15 -9.04 9.16
CA ASN A 106 -24.36 -9.71 9.61
C ASN A 106 -24.75 -10.74 8.55
N SER A 107 -24.34 -11.99 8.74
CA SER A 107 -25.01 -13.14 8.17
C SER A 107 -26.24 -13.40 9.05
N GLY A 108 -27.29 -12.61 8.84
CA GLY A 108 -28.61 -12.94 9.37
C GLY A 108 -29.02 -14.29 8.80
N ALA A 109 -29.15 -15.26 9.70
CA ALA A 109 -29.88 -16.50 9.49
C ALA A 109 -31.39 -16.23 9.33
#